data_AF-A0A365ZAJ3-F1
#
_entry.id   AF-A0A365ZAJ3-F1
#
_cell.length_a   1.000
_cell.length_b   1.000
_cell.length_c   1.000
_cell.angle_alpha   90.00
_cell.angle_beta   90.00
_cell.angle_gamma   90.00
#
_symmetry.space_group_name_H-M   'P 1'
#
loop_
_entity.id
_entity.type
_entity.pdbx_description
1 polymer ?
#
loop_
_entity_poly.entity_id
_entity_poly.type
_entity_poly.pdbx_seq_one_letter_code
_entity_poly.pdbx_strand_id
1 'polypeptide(L)'
;MRGMPPKRERNETPPERDDRNFQELLQEMRVTQTGVQMLFAFLLTLAFAERFEDVDGAQKAMYITTLVLAMVATVMFTAPAALHRMLFRRGAKREIVETSSRLATIGLGFLGLALTGALTLVVDVVLGRGPAIVAGAGAFTLTWLVWGGLPHVVRRRAARARHDGTSAPPRSPRPARRPGGRRPGAT
;
A
#
# COMPACT_ATOMS: atom_id res chain seq x y z
N MET A 1 -0.76 10.55 41.75
CA MET A 1 -0.61 9.86 40.46
C MET A 1 -1.88 10.06 39.65
N ARG A 2 -1.83 10.94 38.63
CA ARG A 2 -3.00 11.32 37.82
C ARG A 2 -3.23 10.21 36.78
N GLY A 3 -4.35 9.49 36.90
CA GLY A 3 -4.72 8.45 35.93
C GLY A 3 -4.78 9.06 34.52
N MET A 4 -3.96 8.52 33.63
CA MET A 4 -4.04 8.82 32.20
C MET A 4 -5.43 8.32 31.73
N PRO A 5 -6.34 9.19 31.28
CA PRO A 5 -7.64 8.73 30.81
C PRO A 5 -7.41 7.78 29.62
N PRO A 6 -8.17 6.69 29.50
CA PRO A 6 -8.08 5.80 28.34
C PRO A 6 -8.24 6.67 27.09
N LYS A 7 -7.33 6.51 26.13
CA LYS A 7 -7.34 7.18 24.83
C LYS A 7 -8.75 7.01 24.25
N ARG A 8 -9.59 8.04 24.36
CA ARG A 8 -10.96 8.04 23.85
C ARG A 8 -10.86 7.56 22.40
N GLU A 9 -11.35 6.36 22.11
CA GLU A 9 -11.83 6.08 20.77
C GLU A 9 -12.84 7.19 20.49
N ARG A 10 -12.47 8.11 19.60
CA ARG A 10 -13.30 9.27 19.29
C ARG A 10 -14.66 8.72 18.85
N ASN A 11 -15.74 9.32 19.35
CA ASN A 11 -17.11 9.01 18.92
C ASN A 11 -17.28 9.43 17.44
N GLU A 12 -16.70 8.66 16.52
CA GLU A 12 -16.76 8.88 15.08
C GLU A 12 -17.80 7.96 14.48
N THR A 13 -18.67 8.51 13.64
CA THR A 13 -19.62 7.69 12.89
C THR A 13 -18.87 6.88 11.80
N PRO A 14 -19.36 5.70 11.41
CA PRO A 14 -18.76 4.92 10.31
C PRO A 14 -18.42 5.73 9.04
N PRO A 15 -19.29 6.62 8.53
CA PRO A 15 -18.97 7.42 7.35
C PRO A 15 -17.93 8.53 7.57
N GLU A 16 -17.72 9.00 8.81
CA GLU A 16 -16.64 9.94 9.15
C GLU A 16 -15.28 9.21 9.20
N ARG A 17 -15.28 7.97 9.71
CA ARG A 17 -14.08 7.13 9.75
C ARG A 17 -13.59 6.77 8.34
N ASP A 18 -14.49 6.41 7.44
CA ASP A 18 -14.16 6.10 6.04
C ASP A 18 -13.59 7.33 5.30
N ASP A 19 -14.13 8.52 5.58
CA ASP A 19 -13.66 9.78 5.00
C ASP A 19 -12.24 10.12 5.48
N ARG A 20 -11.96 9.97 6.78
CA ARG A 20 -10.59 10.15 7.30
C ARG A 20 -9.61 9.15 6.70
N ASN A 21 -9.93 7.85 6.72
CA ASN A 21 -9.07 6.82 6.15
C ASN A 21 -8.79 7.08 4.66
N PHE A 22 -9.78 7.61 3.93
CA PHE A 22 -9.61 8.01 2.54
C PHE A 22 -8.67 9.20 2.38
N GLN A 23 -8.78 10.23 3.23
CA GLN A 23 -7.84 11.37 3.21
C GLN A 23 -6.41 10.92 3.55
N GLU A 24 -6.25 10.02 4.53
CA GLU A 24 -4.94 9.42 4.86
C GLU A 24 -4.37 8.65 3.65
N LEU A 25 -5.17 7.81 2.99
CA LEU A 25 -4.78 7.12 1.76
C LEU A 25 -4.37 8.10 0.65
N LEU A 26 -5.15 9.17 0.43
CA LEU A 26 -4.81 10.18 -0.57
C LEU A 26 -3.51 10.91 -0.23
N GLN A 27 -3.21 11.13 1.04
CA GLN A 27 -1.96 11.73 1.47
C GLN A 27 -0.78 10.79 1.21
N GLU A 28 -0.89 9.52 1.58
CA GLU A 28 0.12 8.50 1.30
C GLU A 28 0.36 8.32 -0.21
N MET A 29 -0.72 8.31 -1.00
CA MET A 29 -0.64 8.26 -2.45
C MET A 29 0.06 9.48 -3.04
N ARG A 30 -0.15 10.67 -2.45
CA ARG A 30 0.48 11.91 -2.92
C ARG A 30 2.00 11.87 -2.79
N VAL A 31 2.52 11.22 -1.75
CA VAL A 31 3.98 10.98 -1.59
C VAL A 31 4.51 10.16 -2.76
N THR A 32 3.79 9.11 -3.14
CA THR A 32 4.18 8.23 -4.27
C THR A 32 4.02 8.92 -5.62
N GLN A 33 3.00 9.76 -5.76
CA GLN A 33 2.66 10.47 -7.00
C GLN A 33 3.82 11.34 -7.51
N THR A 34 4.52 12.04 -6.61
CA THR A 34 5.67 12.87 -7.00
C THR A 34 6.78 12.05 -7.65
N GLY A 35 7.04 10.84 -7.15
CA GLY A 35 8.02 9.93 -7.75
C GLY A 35 7.67 9.51 -9.17
N VAL A 36 6.39 9.20 -9.43
CA VAL A 36 5.92 8.81 -10.76
C VAL A 36 6.01 9.97 -11.74
N GLN A 37 5.65 11.18 -11.32
CA GLN A 37 5.73 12.37 -12.16
C GLN A 37 7.17 12.67 -12.56
N MET A 38 8.11 12.54 -11.62
CA MET A 38 9.53 12.73 -11.91
C MET A 38 10.04 11.70 -12.93
N LEU A 39 9.72 10.42 -12.72
CA LEU A 39 10.07 9.35 -13.65
C LEU A 39 9.49 9.61 -15.05
N PHE A 40 8.20 9.96 -15.13
CA PHE A 40 7.52 10.22 -16.38
C PHE A 40 8.13 11.41 -17.13
N ALA A 41 8.42 12.51 -16.42
CA ALA A 41 9.07 13.68 -16.99
C ALA A 41 10.48 13.34 -17.52
N PHE A 42 11.29 12.62 -16.74
CA PHE A 42 12.61 12.19 -17.18
C PHE A 42 12.58 11.31 -18.41
N LEU A 43 11.66 10.35 -18.47
CA LEU A 43 11.49 9.53 -19.66
C LEU A 43 11.10 10.41 -20.85
N LEU A 44 10.12 11.31 -20.69
CA LEU A 44 9.71 12.20 -21.77
C LEU A 44 10.86 13.07 -22.29
N THR A 45 11.68 13.63 -21.39
CA THR A 45 12.87 14.40 -21.78
C THR A 45 13.90 13.54 -22.53
N LEU A 46 14.08 12.27 -22.14
CA LEU A 46 15.03 11.37 -22.78
C LEU A 46 14.73 11.15 -24.27
N ALA A 47 13.46 11.15 -24.69
CA ALA A 47 13.10 11.01 -26.11
C ALA A 47 13.57 12.15 -27.01
N PHE A 48 13.87 13.32 -26.45
CA PHE A 48 14.33 14.50 -27.19
C PHE A 48 15.83 14.74 -27.05
N ALA A 49 16.56 13.86 -26.35
CA ALA A 49 18.01 13.96 -26.23
C ALA A 49 18.66 13.54 -27.55
N GLU A 50 19.69 14.26 -28.02
CA GLU A 50 20.43 13.95 -29.26
C GLU A 50 20.91 12.49 -29.30
N ARG A 51 21.35 11.96 -28.16
CA ARG A 51 21.81 10.57 -28.01
C ARG A 51 20.71 9.52 -28.24
N PHE A 52 19.43 9.92 -28.23
CA PHE A 52 18.31 9.01 -28.48
C PHE A 52 18.18 8.61 -29.96
N GLU A 53 18.87 9.30 -30.87
CA GLU A 53 18.93 8.88 -32.28
C GLU A 53 19.75 7.59 -32.46
N ASP A 54 20.78 7.42 -31.61
CA ASP A 54 21.73 6.30 -31.66
C ASP A 54 21.24 5.00 -31.00
N VAL A 55 20.11 5.01 -30.27
CA VAL A 55 19.61 3.81 -29.58
C VAL A 55 18.96 2.81 -30.53
N ASP A 56 19.17 1.53 -30.25
CA ASP A 56 18.67 0.44 -31.08
C ASP A 56 17.14 0.26 -30.97
N GLY A 57 16.56 -0.56 -31.85
CA GLY A 57 15.11 -0.79 -31.86
C GLY A 57 14.56 -1.43 -30.57
N ALA A 58 15.35 -2.26 -29.89
CA ALA A 58 14.94 -2.91 -28.65
C ALA A 58 14.90 -1.90 -27.49
N GLN A 59 15.88 -1.02 -27.42
CA GLN A 59 15.94 0.09 -26.47
C GLN A 59 14.77 1.05 -26.67
N LYS A 60 14.43 1.40 -27.92
CA LYS A 60 13.25 2.22 -28.23
C LYS A 60 11.93 1.55 -27.79
N ALA A 61 11.76 0.26 -28.07
CA ALA A 61 10.57 -0.48 -27.63
C ALA A 61 10.46 -0.56 -26.10
N MET A 62 11.59 -0.78 -25.42
CA MET A 62 11.66 -0.80 -23.96
C MET A 62 11.34 0.58 -23.36
N TYR A 63 11.89 1.64 -23.96
CA TYR A 63 11.60 3.02 -23.60
C TYR A 63 10.10 3.34 -23.69
N ILE A 64 9.47 3.08 -24.84
CA ILE A 64 8.04 3.36 -25.05
C ILE A 64 7.19 2.55 -24.07
N THR A 65 7.50 1.28 -23.88
CA THR A 65 6.80 0.42 -22.92
C THR A 65 6.89 0.99 -21.51
N THR A 66 8.09 1.39 -21.09
CA THR A 66 8.34 2.00 -19.78
C THR A 66 7.57 3.31 -19.60
N LEU A 67 7.56 4.15 -20.63
CA LEU A 67 6.82 5.42 -20.64
C LEU A 67 5.30 5.20 -20.49
N VAL A 68 4.75 4.22 -21.21
CA VAL A 68 3.33 3.85 -21.11
C VAL A 68 3.00 3.31 -19.71
N LEU A 69 3.86 2.46 -19.13
CA LEU A 69 3.67 1.96 -17.77
C LEU A 69 3.65 3.11 -16.75
N ALA A 70 4.54 4.09 -16.88
CA ALA A 70 4.56 5.28 -16.02
C ALA A 70 3.31 6.16 -16.19
N MET A 71 2.82 6.32 -17.43
CA MET A 71 1.57 7.02 -17.72
C MET A 71 0.38 6.31 -17.05
N VAL A 72 0.27 4.99 -17.21
CA VAL A 72 -0.80 4.19 -16.58
C VAL A 72 -0.76 4.31 -15.07
N ALA A 73 0.43 4.21 -14.45
CA ALA A 73 0.59 4.42 -13.01
C ALA A 73 0.10 5.81 -12.57
N THR A 74 0.43 6.86 -13.34
CA THR A 74 -0.01 8.24 -13.08
C THR A 74 -1.54 8.36 -13.12
N VAL A 75 -2.19 7.76 -14.13
CA VAL A 75 -3.66 7.74 -14.25
C VAL A 75 -4.30 6.99 -13.08
N MET A 76 -3.76 5.82 -12.72
CA MET A 76 -4.26 5.04 -11.59
C MET A 76 -4.13 5.79 -10.25
N PHE A 77 -3.07 6.56 -10.05
CA PHE A 77 -2.88 7.34 -8.84
C PHE A 77 -3.72 8.62 -8.77
N THR A 78 -4.09 9.19 -9.91
CA THR A 78 -4.97 10.36 -9.97
C THR A 78 -6.46 9.99 -9.90
N ALA A 79 -6.81 8.76 -10.27
CA ALA A 79 -8.19 8.28 -10.33
C ALA A 79 -8.96 8.37 -8.98
N PRO A 80 -8.41 8.02 -7.80
CA PRO A 80 -9.11 8.18 -6.52
C PRO A 80 -9.59 9.60 -6.24
N ALA A 81 -8.76 10.60 -6.52
CA ALA A 81 -9.11 12.00 -6.32
C ALA A 81 -10.24 12.43 -7.28
N ALA A 82 -10.22 11.93 -8.53
CA ALA A 82 -11.27 12.17 -9.51
C ALA A 82 -12.59 11.48 -9.12
N LEU A 83 -12.54 10.20 -8.74
CA LEU A 83 -13.69 9.43 -8.27
C LEU A 83 -14.34 10.10 -7.06
N HIS A 84 -13.54 10.53 -6.09
CA HIS A 84 -14.06 11.27 -4.95
C HIS A 84 -14.77 12.55 -5.39
N ARG A 85 -14.16 13.37 -6.25
CA ARG A 85 -14.77 14.63 -6.74
C ARG A 85 -16.08 14.39 -7.49
N MET A 86 -16.21 13.29 -8.23
CA MET A 86 -17.40 12.96 -9.03
C MET A 86 -18.52 12.29 -8.23
N LEU A 87 -18.20 11.41 -7.28
CA LEU A 87 -19.17 10.54 -6.61
C LEU A 87 -19.50 10.96 -5.16
N PHE A 88 -18.80 11.94 -4.59
CA PHE A 88 -19.07 12.43 -3.22
C PHE A 88 -20.53 12.82 -2.98
N ARG A 89 -21.23 13.32 -4.02
CA ARG A 89 -22.65 13.72 -3.92
C ARG A 89 -23.64 12.56 -3.93
N ARG A 90 -23.21 11.32 -4.16
CA ARG A 90 -24.09 10.14 -4.34
C ARG A 90 -24.14 9.18 -3.14
N GLY A 91 -23.47 9.48 -2.02
CA GLY A 91 -23.57 8.70 -0.77
C GLY A 91 -22.85 7.34 -0.76
N ALA A 92 -22.19 6.93 -1.84
CA ALA A 92 -21.52 5.62 -1.98
C ALA A 92 -20.08 5.62 -1.40
N LYS A 93 -19.89 6.10 -0.16
CA LYS A 93 -18.55 6.31 0.44
C LYS A 93 -17.68 5.04 0.48
N ARG A 94 -18.25 3.91 0.88
CA ARG A 94 -17.49 2.65 1.07
C ARG A 94 -16.95 2.06 -0.24
N GLU A 95 -17.74 2.13 -1.31
CA GLU A 95 -17.36 1.63 -2.63
C GLU A 95 -16.26 2.49 -3.27
N ILE A 96 -16.27 3.81 -3.04
CA ILE A 96 -15.21 4.72 -3.48
C ILE A 96 -13.88 4.36 -2.82
N VAL A 97 -13.88 4.09 -1.50
CA VAL A 97 -12.66 3.74 -0.75
C VAL A 97 -12.07 2.41 -1.25
N GLU A 98 -12.91 1.39 -1.42
CA GLU A 98 -12.45 0.08 -1.87
C GLU A 98 -11.91 0.13 -3.31
N THR A 99 -12.62 0.82 -4.22
CA THR A 99 -12.17 1.01 -5.60
C THR A 99 -10.86 1.80 -5.64
N SER A 100 -10.74 2.85 -4.83
CA SER A 100 -9.53 3.67 -4.77
C SER A 100 -8.33 2.89 -4.26
N SER A 101 -8.51 2.05 -3.23
CA SER A 101 -7.45 1.18 -2.72
C SER A 101 -6.99 0.15 -3.77
N ARG A 102 -7.92 -0.42 -4.54
CA ARG A 102 -7.59 -1.34 -5.65
C ARG A 102 -6.81 -0.62 -6.75
N LEU A 103 -7.26 0.56 -7.18
CA LEU A 103 -6.57 1.38 -8.17
C LEU A 103 -5.16 1.77 -7.71
N ALA A 104 -4.99 2.16 -6.44
CA ALA A 104 -3.69 2.45 -5.87
C ALA A 104 -2.76 1.22 -5.89
N THR A 105 -3.29 0.05 -5.54
CA THR A 105 -2.51 -1.21 -5.54
C THR A 105 -2.08 -1.59 -6.96
N ILE A 106 -2.98 -1.49 -7.94
CA ILE A 106 -2.68 -1.77 -9.35
C ILE A 106 -1.65 -0.74 -9.87
N GLY A 107 -1.86 0.54 -9.58
CA GLY A 107 -0.95 1.62 -9.95
C GLY A 107 0.46 1.43 -9.40
N LEU A 108 0.58 0.93 -8.16
CA LEU A 108 1.86 0.58 -7.57
C LEU A 108 2.56 -0.54 -8.34
N GLY A 109 1.83 -1.56 -8.79
CA GLY A 109 2.37 -2.60 -9.68
C GLY A 109 2.94 -2.02 -10.97
N PHE A 110 2.18 -1.15 -11.65
CA PHE A 110 2.63 -0.46 -12.87
C PHE A 110 3.87 0.42 -12.63
N LEU A 111 3.89 1.15 -11.51
CA LEU A 111 5.06 1.95 -11.12
C LEU A 111 6.31 1.08 -10.95
N GLY A 112 6.17 -0.10 -10.34
CA GLY A 112 7.30 -1.01 -10.12
C GLY A 112 7.90 -1.52 -11.42
N LEU A 113 7.04 -1.87 -12.38
CA LEU A 113 7.46 -2.24 -13.72
C LEU A 113 8.11 -1.06 -14.45
N ALA A 114 7.57 0.16 -14.31
CA ALA A 114 8.15 1.35 -14.91
C ALA A 114 9.54 1.68 -14.32
N LEU A 115 9.73 1.58 -13.00
CA LEU A 115 11.03 1.80 -12.36
C LEU A 115 12.06 0.75 -12.79
N THR A 116 11.64 -0.53 -12.84
CA THR A 116 12.49 -1.63 -13.32
C THR A 116 12.88 -1.41 -14.77
N GLY A 117 11.92 -1.05 -15.63
CA GLY A 117 12.14 -0.77 -17.04
C GLY A 117 13.09 0.40 -17.25
N ALA A 118 12.89 1.50 -16.52
CA ALA A 118 13.73 2.69 -16.60
C ALA A 118 15.17 2.40 -16.16
N LEU A 119 15.38 1.69 -15.05
CA LEU A 119 16.73 1.32 -14.61
C LEU A 119 17.41 0.41 -15.64
N THR A 120 16.69 -0.62 -16.12
CA THR A 120 17.23 -1.55 -17.11
C THR A 120 17.62 -0.83 -18.39
N LEU A 121 16.76 0.08 -18.87
CA LEU A 121 17.03 0.90 -20.06
C LEU A 121 18.28 1.76 -19.88
N VAL A 122 18.40 2.47 -18.76
CA VAL A 122 19.57 3.33 -18.48
C VAL A 122 20.84 2.49 -18.42
N VAL A 123 20.80 1.35 -17.74
CA VAL A 123 21.97 0.46 -17.65
C VAL A 123 22.30 -0.15 -19.01
N ASP A 124 21.31 -0.49 -19.84
CA ASP A 124 21.55 -1.01 -21.19
C ASP A 124 22.21 0.02 -22.10
N VAL A 125 21.76 1.27 -22.03
CA VAL A 125 22.34 2.37 -22.81
C VAL A 125 23.78 2.69 -22.38
N VAL A 126 24.08 2.59 -21.08
CA VAL A 126 25.39 2.98 -20.52
C VAL A 126 26.42 1.84 -20.50
N LEU A 127 25.99 0.62 -20.15
CA LEU A 127 26.86 -0.53 -19.89
C LEU A 127 26.57 -1.74 -20.80
N GLY A 128 25.51 -1.67 -21.63
CA GLY A 128 25.09 -2.75 -22.52
C GLY A 128 24.20 -3.81 -21.85
N ARG A 129 23.77 -4.79 -22.68
CA ARG A 129 22.69 -5.73 -22.36
C ARG A 129 22.97 -6.66 -21.17
N GLY A 130 24.20 -7.10 -20.99
CA GLY A 130 24.56 -8.03 -19.91
C GLY A 130 24.30 -7.42 -18.52
N PRO A 131 24.96 -6.30 -18.17
CA PRO A 131 24.69 -5.57 -16.93
C PRO A 131 23.23 -5.15 -16.77
N ALA A 132 22.56 -4.78 -17.86
CA ALA A 132 21.16 -4.38 -17.84
C ALA A 132 20.23 -5.49 -17.35
N ILE A 133 20.42 -6.72 -17.82
CA ILE A 133 19.62 -7.87 -17.38
C ILE A 133 19.79 -8.11 -15.87
N VAL A 134 21.02 -8.02 -15.36
CA VAL A 134 21.30 -8.21 -13.92
C VAL A 134 20.66 -7.10 -13.10
N ALA A 135 20.83 -5.84 -13.52
CA ALA A 135 20.23 -4.70 -12.84
C ALA A 135 18.70 -4.75 -12.86
N GLY A 136 18.11 -5.11 -14.01
CA GLY A 136 16.67 -5.26 -14.19
C GLY A 136 16.09 -6.39 -13.35
N ALA A 137 16.73 -7.56 -13.35
CA ALA A 137 16.32 -8.68 -12.50
C ALA A 137 16.44 -8.32 -11.00
N GLY A 138 17.53 -7.65 -10.61
CA GLY A 138 17.73 -7.16 -9.25
C GLY A 138 16.67 -6.16 -8.81
N ALA A 139 16.37 -5.15 -9.63
CA ALA A 139 15.33 -4.18 -9.35
C ALA A 139 13.95 -4.83 -9.31
N PHE A 140 13.61 -5.67 -10.28
CA PHE A 140 12.34 -6.40 -10.30
C PHE A 140 12.17 -7.22 -9.02
N THR A 141 13.14 -8.06 -8.69
CA THR A 141 13.07 -8.91 -7.49
C THR A 141 12.96 -8.07 -6.22
N LEU A 142 13.76 -7.00 -6.09
CA LEU A 142 13.68 -6.09 -4.95
C LEU A 142 12.30 -5.45 -4.82
N THR A 143 11.78 -4.87 -5.92
CA THR A 143 10.48 -4.21 -5.94
C THR A 143 9.35 -5.18 -5.56
N TRP A 144 9.32 -6.37 -6.15
CA TRP A 144 8.29 -7.37 -5.86
C TRP A 144 8.43 -8.00 -4.46
N LEU A 145 9.64 -8.18 -3.95
CA LEU A 145 9.87 -8.65 -2.58
C LEU A 145 9.43 -7.62 -1.54
N VAL A 146 9.78 -6.34 -1.74
CA VAL A 146 9.43 -5.29 -0.80
C VAL A 146 7.94 -4.97 -0.86
N TRP A 147 7.34 -4.86 -2.05
CA TRP A 147 5.93 -4.48 -2.16
C TRP A 147 4.97 -5.65 -2.06
N GLY A 148 5.34 -6.86 -2.50
CA GLY A 148 4.53 -8.07 -2.37
C GLY A 148 4.83 -8.86 -1.11
N GLY A 149 6.12 -9.06 -0.80
CA GLY A 149 6.56 -9.87 0.33
C GLY A 149 6.30 -9.24 1.69
N LEU A 150 6.61 -7.95 1.86
CA LEU A 150 6.46 -7.25 3.15
C LEU A 150 5.00 -7.24 3.66
N PRO A 151 3.97 -6.86 2.88
CA PRO A 151 2.58 -6.91 3.36
C PRO A 151 2.12 -8.34 3.63
N HIS A 152 2.58 -9.34 2.87
CA HIS A 152 2.27 -10.75 3.16
C HIS A 152 2.86 -11.22 4.48
N VAL A 153 4.11 -10.86 4.80
CA VAL A 153 4.75 -11.21 6.07
C VAL A 153 4.07 -10.50 7.23
N VAL A 154 3.74 -9.21 7.09
CA VAL A 154 3.04 -8.45 8.13
C VAL A 154 1.63 -9.00 8.36
N ARG A 155 0.86 -9.31 7.31
CA ARG A 155 -0.46 -9.95 7.43
C ARG A 155 -0.38 -11.30 8.13
N ARG A 156 0.62 -12.13 7.80
CA ARG A 156 0.83 -13.44 8.45
C ARG A 156 1.18 -13.29 9.94
N ARG A 157 2.03 -12.32 10.30
CA ARG A 157 2.38 -12.04 11.71
C ARG A 157 1.17 -11.54 12.50
N ALA A 158 0.37 -10.64 11.92
CA ALA A 158 -0.85 -10.13 12.54
C ALA A 158 -1.92 -11.23 12.75
N ALA A 159 -2.05 -12.17 11.80
CA ALA A 159 -2.94 -13.31 11.94
C ALA A 159 -2.50 -14.27 13.05
N ARG A 160 -1.18 -14.54 13.18
CA ARG A 160 -0.62 -15.37 14.26
C ARG A 160 -0.84 -14.75 15.64
N ALA A 161 -0.57 -13.45 15.80
CA ALA A 161 -0.77 -12.75 17.07
C ALA A 161 -2.23 -12.78 17.57
N ARG A 162 -3.22 -12.77 16.66
CA ARG A 162 -4.65 -12.91 17.03
C ARG A 162 -5.00 -14.33 17.48
N HIS A 163 -4.36 -15.34 16.91
CA HIS A 163 -4.56 -16.75 17.27
C HIS A 163 -3.94 -17.07 18.64
N ASP A 164 -2.78 -16.49 18.93
CA ASP A 164 -2.08 -16.65 20.21
C ASP A 164 -2.83 -15.92 21.35
N GLY A 165 -3.41 -14.74 21.08
CA GLY A 165 -4.24 -14.00 22.05
C GLY A 165 -5.61 -14.64 22.36
N THR A 166 -6.10 -15.55 21.51
CA THR A 166 -7.37 -16.30 21.74
C THR A 166 -7.14 -17.59 22.54
N SER A 167 -5.88 -17.98 22.75
CA SER A 167 -5.48 -19.05 23.66
C SER A 167 -5.52 -18.54 25.10
N ALA A 168 -6.72 -18.20 25.59
CA ALA A 168 -6.92 -17.80 26.98
C ALA A 168 -6.48 -18.96 27.92
N PRO A 169 -5.81 -18.65 29.05
CA PRO A 169 -5.24 -19.65 29.96
C PRO A 169 -6.32 -20.54 30.59
N PRO A 170 -5.95 -21.74 31.14
CA PRO A 170 -6.91 -22.68 31.69
C PRO A 170 -7.76 -21.99 32.76
N ARG A 171 -9.09 -22.11 32.64
CA ARG A 171 -10.04 -21.57 33.62
C ARG A 171 -9.60 -22.03 35.02
N SER A 172 -9.33 -21.07 35.90
CA SER A 172 -9.01 -21.36 37.29
C SER A 172 -10.12 -22.21 37.93
N PRO A 173 -9.78 -23.20 38.78
CA PRO A 173 -10.77 -24.05 39.42
C PRO A 173 -11.76 -23.20 40.21
N ARG A 174 -13.06 -23.38 39.93
CA ARG A 174 -14.15 -22.74 40.69
C ARG A 174 -13.90 -22.95 42.19
N PRO A 175 -13.91 -21.88 43.02
CA PRO A 175 -13.79 -22.06 44.46
C PRO A 175 -15.01 -22.87 44.95
N ALA A 176 -14.71 -23.94 45.69
CA ALA A 176 -15.71 -24.83 46.26
C ALA A 176 -16.68 -24.02 47.14
N ARG A 177 -17.97 -24.14 46.83
CA ARG A 177 -19.08 -23.53 47.56
C ARG A 177 -19.04 -24.07 49.00
N ARG A 178 -18.59 -23.25 49.96
CA ARG A 178 -18.65 -23.60 51.39
C ARG A 178 -20.11 -23.82 51.81
N PRO A 179 -20.48 -24.97 52.37
CA PRO A 179 -21.76 -25.14 53.02
C PRO A 179 -21.65 -24.67 54.47
N GLY A 180 -22.63 -23.89 54.94
CA GLY A 180 -22.92 -23.81 56.38
C GLY A 180 -22.86 -22.42 56.98
N GLY A 181 -24.02 -21.97 57.44
CA GLY A 181 -24.20 -20.81 58.30
C GLY A 181 -25.66 -20.72 58.77
N ARG A 182 -26.13 -21.79 59.42
CA ARG A 182 -27.44 -21.87 60.07
C ARG A 182 -27.52 -20.74 61.12
N ARG A 183 -28.47 -19.82 60.98
CA ARG A 183 -28.80 -18.87 62.05
C ARG A 183 -29.77 -19.56 63.02
N PRO A 184 -29.46 -19.68 64.32
CA PRO A 184 -30.47 -19.96 65.34
C PRO A 184 -31.24 -18.67 65.64
N GLY A 185 -32.55 -18.80 65.87
CA GLY A 185 -33.43 -17.70 66.26
C GLY A 185 -33.37 -17.34 67.75
N ALA A 186 -34.46 -16.73 68.21
CA ALA A 186 -34.72 -16.09 69.51
C ALA A 186 -34.29 -14.61 69.52
N THR A 187 -35.14 -13.63 69.86
CA THR A 187 -36.51 -13.58 70.43
C THR A 187 -36.99 -12.14 70.25
#